data_AF-A0A1F5MH58-F1
#
_entry.id   AF-A0A1F5MH58-F1
#
_cell.length_a   1.000
_cell.length_b   1.000
_cell.length_c   1.000
_cell.angle_alpha   90.00
_cell.angle_beta   90.00
_cell.angle_gamma   90.00
#
_symmetry.space_group_name_H-M   'P 1'
#
loop_
_entity.id
_entity.type
_entity.pdbx_description
1 polymer ?
#
loop_
_entity_poly.entity_id
_entity_poly.type
_entity_poly.pdbx_seq_one_letter_code
_entity_poly.pdbx_strand_id
1 'polypeptide(L)'
;MQHISLEELEQVCDRLGINKNKLAEVVKEKLNVVQLKEVKKSFKNYTLDSDDVHIIAGAKKAKAKYLLSYNTKDFKIDKIFQDLSIVVMTPASFLQYLRGLQ
;
A
#
# COMPACT_ATOMS: atom_id res chain seq x y z
N MET A 1 14.34 -11.69 -1.81
CA MET A 1 13.73 -10.64 -0.96
C MET A 1 13.31 -9.52 -1.90
N GLN A 2 12.04 -9.14 -1.92
CA GLN A 2 11.50 -8.25 -2.95
C GLN A 2 10.86 -7.01 -2.31
N HIS A 3 11.14 -5.85 -2.89
CA HIS A 3 10.52 -4.57 -2.54
C HIS A 3 9.51 -4.23 -3.63
N ILE A 4 8.47 -5.05 -3.76
CA ILE A 4 7.57 -5.07 -4.94
C ILE A 4 7.02 -3.67 -5.24
N SER A 5 6.45 -2.99 -4.24
CA SER A 5 5.90 -1.64 -4.47
C SER A 5 6.96 -0.57 -4.78
N LEU A 6 8.21 -0.75 -4.34
CA LEU A 6 9.30 0.17 -4.70
C LEU A 6 9.73 -0.06 -6.15
N GLU A 7 9.82 -1.32 -6.58
CA GLU A 7 10.11 -1.69 -7.96
C GLU A 7 9.03 -1.13 -8.91
N GLU A 8 7.75 -1.19 -8.52
CA GLU A 8 6.64 -0.56 -9.25
C GLU A 8 6.80 0.96 -9.36
N LEU A 9 7.19 1.65 -8.28
CA LEU A 9 7.46 3.09 -8.31
C LEU A 9 8.62 3.45 -9.24
N GLU A 10 9.68 2.64 -9.26
CA GLU A 10 10.81 2.82 -10.17
C GLU A 10 10.41 2.66 -11.63
N GLN A 11 9.59 1.66 -11.95
CA GLN A 11 9.04 1.46 -13.30
C GLN A 11 8.15 2.64 -13.74
N VAL A 12 7.35 3.18 -12.82
CA VAL A 12 6.55 4.39 -13.11
C VAL A 12 7.46 5.59 -13.35
N CYS A 13 8.56 5.73 -12.62
CA CYS A 13 9.54 6.79 -12.86
C CYS A 13 10.17 6.67 -14.24
N ASP A 14 10.57 5.46 -14.66
CA ASP A 14 11.08 5.21 -16.01
C ASP A 14 10.07 5.60 -17.09
N ARG A 15 8.82 5.14 -16.94
CA ARG A 15 7.75 5.38 -17.92
C ARG A 15 7.43 6.87 -18.08
N LEU A 16 7.50 7.63 -17.00
CA LEU A 16 7.14 9.05 -16.97
C LEU A 16 8.35 9.99 -17.12
N GLY A 17 9.58 9.47 -17.26
CA GLY A 17 10.79 10.28 -17.30
C GLY A 17 11.06 11.06 -16.01
N ILE A 18 10.59 10.54 -14.86
CA ILE A 18 10.81 11.16 -13.55
C ILE A 18 12.19 10.75 -13.03
N ASN A 19 12.92 11.71 -12.46
CA ASN A 19 14.25 11.45 -11.90
C ASN A 19 14.19 10.49 -10.71
N LYS A 20 14.77 9.28 -10.87
CA LYS A 20 14.86 8.25 -9.82
C LYS A 20 15.61 8.70 -8.57
N ASN A 21 16.55 9.64 -8.68
CA ASN A 21 17.25 10.16 -7.50
C ASN A 21 16.29 10.89 -6.57
N LYS A 22 15.32 11.64 -7.12
CA LYS A 22 14.27 12.28 -6.32
C LYS A 22 13.35 11.25 -5.65
N LEU A 23 13.04 10.15 -6.33
CA LEU A 23 12.30 9.04 -5.72
C LEU A 23 13.10 8.47 -4.54
N ALA A 24 14.38 8.18 -4.72
CA ALA A 24 15.25 7.64 -3.68
C ALA A 24 15.34 8.56 -2.45
N GLU A 25 15.46 9.87 -2.66
CA GLU A 25 15.43 10.89 -1.59
C GLU A 25 14.12 10.84 -0.80
N VAL A 26 12.97 10.89 -1.49
CA VAL A 26 11.65 10.85 -0.84
C VAL A 26 11.44 9.55 -0.06
N VAL A 27 11.80 8.41 -0.66
CA VAL A 27 11.67 7.10 -0.02
C VAL A 27 12.54 7.03 1.24
N LYS A 28 13.78 7.53 1.19
CA LYS A 28 14.70 7.53 2.33
C LYS A 28 14.26 8.47 3.45
N GLU A 29 13.74 9.64 3.13
CA GLU A 29 13.44 10.68 4.11
C GLU A 29 12.03 10.61 4.71
N LYS A 30 11.04 10.15 3.92
CA LYS A 30 9.62 10.27 4.28
C LYS A 30 8.91 8.94 4.48
N LEU A 31 9.49 7.83 4.03
CA LEU A 31 8.83 6.53 4.02
C LEU A 31 9.62 5.48 4.79
N ASN A 32 8.88 4.54 5.40
CA ASN A 32 9.46 3.32 5.93
C ASN A 32 9.16 2.17 4.96
N VAL A 33 10.20 1.59 4.36
CA VAL A 33 10.04 0.54 3.36
C VAL A 33 9.92 -0.82 4.03
N VAL A 34 8.80 -1.50 3.77
CA VAL A 34 8.52 -2.82 4.34
C VAL A 34 8.95 -3.91 3.37
N GLN A 35 9.95 -4.70 3.76
CA GLN A 35 10.37 -5.87 3.00
C GLN A 35 9.40 -7.03 3.16
N LEU A 36 9.08 -7.75 2.08
CA LEU A 36 8.33 -9.00 2.13
C LEU A 36 9.26 -10.17 1.81
N LYS A 37 9.23 -11.19 2.67
CA LYS A 37 9.98 -12.45 2.42
C LYS A 37 9.19 -13.33 1.46
N GLU A 38 7.90 -13.50 1.75
CA GLU A 38 6.96 -14.29 0.96
C GLU A 38 5.56 -13.70 1.10
N VAL A 39 4.81 -13.69 -0.01
CA VAL A 39 3.39 -13.30 -0.04
C VAL A 39 2.55 -14.57 0.02
N LYS A 40 1.91 -14.82 1.17
CA LYS A 40 1.08 -16.03 1.35
C LYS A 40 -0.09 -16.01 0.37
N LYS A 41 -0.38 -17.17 -0.25
CA LYS A 41 -1.53 -17.34 -1.16
C LYS A 41 -2.88 -16.94 -0.53
N SER A 42 -3.01 -17.05 0.80
CA SER A 42 -4.21 -16.64 1.53
C SER A 42 -4.56 -15.16 1.36
N PHE A 43 -3.58 -14.30 1.05
CA PHE A 43 -3.85 -12.88 0.84
C PHE A 43 -4.60 -12.59 -0.47
N LYS A 44 -4.64 -13.53 -1.43
CA LYS A 44 -5.46 -13.43 -2.65
C LYS A 44 -6.95 -13.24 -2.33
N ASN A 45 -7.39 -13.65 -1.15
CA ASN A 45 -8.78 -13.51 -0.75
C ASN A 45 -9.18 -12.06 -0.44
N TYR A 46 -8.22 -11.12 -0.31
CA TYR A 46 -8.47 -9.73 0.08
C TYR A 46 -8.54 -8.74 -1.08
N THR A 47 -8.21 -9.16 -2.29
CA THR A 47 -8.18 -8.30 -3.48
C THR A 47 -8.77 -9.07 -4.67
N LEU A 48 -9.30 -8.35 -5.65
CA LEU A 48 -9.71 -8.88 -6.95
C LEU A 48 -8.51 -9.01 -7.89
N ASP A 49 -7.54 -8.09 -7.76
CA ASP A 49 -6.28 -8.13 -8.49
C ASP A 49 -5.23 -8.95 -7.72
N SER A 50 -4.68 -9.99 -8.36
CA SER A 50 -3.65 -10.83 -7.75
C SER A 50 -2.32 -10.12 -7.55
N ASP A 51 -2.06 -9.04 -8.31
CA ASP A 51 -0.81 -8.31 -8.22
C ASP A 51 -0.80 -7.44 -6.96
N ASP A 52 -1.94 -6.87 -6.55
CA ASP A 52 -2.10 -6.05 -5.33
C ASP A 52 -2.01 -6.82 -4.00
N VAL A 53 -1.87 -8.15 -4.05
CA VAL A 53 -1.82 -9.01 -2.85
C VAL A 53 -0.66 -8.63 -1.92
N HIS A 54 0.46 -8.20 -2.51
CA HIS A 54 1.63 -7.79 -1.76
C HIS A 54 1.38 -6.53 -0.92
N ILE A 55 0.49 -5.63 -1.35
CA ILE A 55 0.11 -4.41 -0.62
C ILE A 55 -0.55 -4.77 0.71
N ILE A 56 -1.50 -5.71 0.71
CA ILE A 56 -2.18 -6.18 1.94
C ILE A 56 -1.20 -6.89 2.86
N ALA A 57 -0.32 -7.73 2.30
CA ALA A 57 0.72 -8.40 3.07
C ALA A 57 1.68 -7.39 3.72
N GLY A 58 2.05 -6.34 2.98
CA GLY A 58 2.86 -5.21 3.45
C GLY A 58 2.18 -4.47 4.59
N ALA A 59 0.92 -4.07 4.42
CA ALA A 59 0.14 -3.34 5.43
C ALA A 59 0.02 -4.15 6.73
N LYS A 60 -0.28 -5.45 6.64
CA LYS A 60 -0.33 -6.34 7.82
C LYS A 60 1.03 -6.44 8.50
N LYS A 61 2.11 -6.61 7.73
CA LYS A 61 3.47 -6.70 8.28
C LYS A 61 3.90 -5.39 8.96
N ALA A 62 3.52 -4.25 8.38
CA ALA A 62 3.76 -2.92 8.92
C ALA A 62 2.93 -2.62 10.18
N LYS A 63 1.95 -3.48 10.52
CA LYS A 63 0.91 -3.23 11.52
C LYS A 63 0.19 -1.89 11.25
N ALA A 64 -0.02 -1.58 9.97
CA ALA A 64 -0.70 -0.36 9.57
C ALA A 64 -2.19 -0.46 9.94
N LYS A 65 -2.72 0.61 10.55
CA LYS A 65 -4.15 0.72 10.86
C LYS A 65 -4.98 1.17 9.65
N TYR A 66 -4.35 1.90 8.73
CA TYR A 66 -4.97 2.46 7.54
C TYR A 66 -4.20 2.02 6.30
N LEU A 67 -4.94 1.60 5.26
CA LEU A 67 -4.42 1.41 3.92
C LEU A 67 -5.02 2.48 3.01
N LEU A 68 -4.16 3.34 2.48
CA LEU A 68 -4.57 4.42 1.60
C LEU A 68 -4.39 4.00 0.14
N SER A 69 -5.46 4.03 -0.63
CA SER A 69 -5.41 3.75 -2.07
C SER A 69 -6.45 4.56 -2.83
N TYR A 70 -6.14 4.91 -4.07
CA TYR A 70 -7.14 5.41 -5.02
C TYR A 70 -7.98 4.28 -5.62
N ASN A 71 -7.48 3.05 -5.61
CA ASN A 71 -8.13 1.88 -6.19
C ASN A 71 -8.88 1.04 -5.14
N THR A 72 -9.75 1.68 -4.35
CA THR A 72 -10.43 0.98 -3.24
C THR A 72 -11.40 -0.11 -3.71
N LYS A 73 -11.84 -0.08 -4.98
CA LYS A 73 -12.80 -1.03 -5.54
C LYS A 73 -12.23 -2.44 -5.72
N ASP A 74 -10.92 -2.55 -5.94
CA ASP A 74 -10.26 -3.84 -6.14
C ASP A 74 -9.96 -4.54 -4.81
N PHE A 75 -10.05 -3.80 -3.69
CA PHE A 75 -9.92 -4.36 -2.35
C PHE A 75 -11.26 -4.83 -1.80
N LYS A 76 -11.27 -6.01 -1.18
CA LYS A 76 -12.42 -6.51 -0.42
C LYS A 76 -12.42 -5.89 0.97
N ILE A 77 -12.79 -4.60 1.03
CA ILE A 77 -12.67 -3.71 2.19
C ILE A 77 -13.23 -4.34 3.47
N ASP A 78 -14.46 -4.83 3.43
CA ASP A 78 -15.12 -5.41 4.61
C ASP A 78 -14.36 -6.62 5.16
N LYS A 79 -13.85 -7.47 4.27
CA LYS A 79 -13.08 -8.65 4.64
C LYS A 79 -11.71 -8.27 5.22
N ILE A 80 -11.06 -7.27 4.64
CA ILE A 80 -9.79 -6.74 5.15
C ILE A 80 -9.98 -6.18 6.56
N PHE A 81 -11.06 -5.43 6.79
CA PHE A 81 -11.35 -4.88 8.10
C PHE A 81 -11.64 -5.97 9.14
N GLN A 82 -12.52 -6.92 8.82
CA GLN A 82 -12.88 -8.02 9.72
C GLN A 82 -11.68 -8.90 10.08
N ASP A 83 -10.87 -9.30 9.09
CA ASP A 83 -9.81 -10.28 9.30
C ASP A 83 -8.51 -9.63 9.84
N LEU A 84 -8.24 -8.37 9.47
CA LEU A 84 -6.94 -7.72 9.70
C LEU A 84 -7.03 -6.44 10.56
N SER A 85 -8.24 -5.94 10.84
CA SER A 85 -8.46 -4.64 11.50
C SER A 85 -7.78 -3.46 10.80
N ILE A 86 -7.64 -3.55 9.47
CA ILE A 86 -7.08 -2.49 8.62
C ILE A 86 -8.24 -1.77 7.94
N VAL A 87 -8.28 -0.44 8.07
CA VAL A 87 -9.28 0.39 7.40
C VAL A 87 -8.75 0.83 6.05
N VAL A 88 -9.42 0.42 4.97
CA VAL A 88 -9.09 0.86 3.61
C VAL A 88 -9.88 2.12 3.29
N MET A 89 -9.20 3.18 2.83
CA MET A 89 -9.86 4.42 2.44
C MET A 89 -9.06 5.21 1.42
N THR A 90 -9.69 6.19 0.78
CA THR A 90 -8.98 7.11 -0.10
C THR A 90 -8.14 8.10 0.71
N PRO A 91 -7.04 8.65 0.15
CA PRO A 91 -6.29 9.72 0.80
C PRO A 91 -7.15 10.93 1.18
N ALA A 92 -8.11 11.32 0.32
CA ALA A 92 -9.02 12.43 0.59
C ALA A 92 -9.90 12.17 1.82
N SER A 93 -10.48 10.97 1.91
CA SER A 93 -11.28 10.55 3.07
C SER A 93 -10.45 10.49 4.35
N PHE A 94 -9.20 10.04 4.26
CA PHE A 94 -8.28 10.03 5.41
C PHE A 94 -7.99 11.44 5.92
N LEU A 95 -7.73 12.40 5.02
CA LEU A 95 -7.53 13.80 5.40
C LEU A 95 -8.79 14.43 5.99
N GLN A 96 -9.99 14.08 5.49
CA GLN A 96 -11.26 14.49 6.10
C GLN A 96 -11.42 13.89 7.51
N TYR A 97 -11.11 12.61 7.68
CA TYR A 97 -11.15 11.93 8.98
C TYR A 97 -10.22 12.61 9.99
N LEU A 98 -8.97 12.90 9.61
CA LEU A 98 -8.01 13.59 10.48
C LEU A 98 -8.49 14.99 10.89
N ARG A 99 -9.11 15.75 9.99
CA ARG A 99 -9.69 17.06 10.33
C ARG A 99 -10.83 16.98 11.33
N GLY A 100 -11.61 15.90 11.32
CA GLY A 100 -12.68 15.69 12.31
C GLY A 100 -12.18 15.26 13.70
N LEU A 101 -10.88 14.99 13.85
CA LEU A 101 -10.25 14.66 15.14
C LEU A 101 -9.59 15.86 15.82
N GLN A 102 -9.51 17.00 15.12
CA GLN A 102 -8.99 18.27 15.63
C GLN A 102 -10.14 19.07 16.26
#